data_AF-A0A7S1F9M2-F1
#
_entry.id   AF-A0A7S1F9M2-F1
#
_cell.length_a   1.000
_cell.length_b   1.000
_cell.length_c   1.000
_cell.angle_alpha   90.00
_cell.angle_beta   90.00
_cell.angle_gamma   90.00
#
_symmetry.space_group_name_H-M   'P 1'
#
loop_
_entity.id
_entity.type
_entity.pdbx_description
1 polymer ?
#
loop_
_entity_poly.entity_id
_entity_poly.type
_entity_poly.pdbx_seq_one_letter_code
_entity_poly.pdbx_strand_id
1 'polypeptide(L)'
;SLVRNVEAGHQEVLGALSQRASHLDLLQSAWSTGDAVRLVSKLDTLKDDALSCSALVQLQNHTVPVPPKTFANLLPLVHRLVNSSTECHAVGAMRFALHALDVWWPSVSCALANVPTSRAAFEACEE
;
A
#
# COMPACT_ATOMS: atom_id res chain seq x y z
N SER A 1 -37.00 -13.32 -1.98
CA SER A 1 -36.75 -14.09 -3.21
C SER A 1 -35.25 -14.10 -3.46
N LEU A 2 -34.65 -15.26 -3.71
CA LEU A 2 -33.22 -15.43 -4.01
C LEU A 2 -32.77 -14.51 -5.15
N VAL A 3 -33.59 -14.38 -6.20
CA VAL A 3 -33.30 -13.55 -7.38
C VAL A 3 -33.09 -12.08 -7.02
N ARG A 4 -33.95 -11.52 -6.16
CA ARG A 4 -33.83 -10.11 -5.73
C ARG A 4 -32.55 -9.86 -4.93
N ASN A 5 -32.13 -10.83 -4.13
CA ASN A 5 -30.89 -10.72 -3.34
C ASN A 5 -29.65 -10.81 -4.24
N VAL A 6 -29.68 -11.68 -5.26
CA VAL A 6 -28.61 -11.79 -6.26
C VAL A 6 -28.50 -10.49 -7.05
N GLU A 7 -29.63 -9.92 -7.47
CA GLU A 7 -29.65 -8.68 -8.25
C GLU A 7 -29.17 -7.48 -7.43
N ALA A 8 -29.53 -7.39 -6.15
CA ALA A 8 -29.00 -6.38 -5.24
C ALA A 8 -27.47 -6.49 -5.09
N GLY A 9 -26.95 -7.70 -4.81
CA GLY A 9 -25.50 -7.92 -4.71
C GLY A 9 -24.77 -7.64 -6.02
N HIS A 10 -25.37 -7.94 -7.17
CA HIS A 10 -24.80 -7.59 -8.47
C HIS A 10 -24.66 -6.07 -8.65
N GLN A 11 -25.69 -5.30 -8.29
CA GLN A 11 -25.64 -3.84 -8.38
C GLN A 11 -24.61 -3.23 -7.42
N GLU A 12 -24.47 -3.78 -6.21
CA GLU A 12 -23.44 -3.36 -5.26
C GLU A 12 -22.02 -3.59 -5.82
N VAL A 13 -21.76 -4.78 -6.36
CA VAL A 13 -20.47 -5.11 -6.98
C VAL A 13 -20.21 -4.22 -8.20
N LEU A 14 -21.19 -4.03 -9.06
CA LEU A 14 -21.06 -3.17 -10.25
C LEU A 14 -20.76 -1.72 -9.85
N GLY A 15 -21.44 -1.21 -8.82
CA GLY A 15 -21.20 0.13 -8.27
C GLY A 15 -19.78 0.28 -7.73
N ALA A 16 -19.31 -0.68 -6.92
CA ALA A 16 -17.95 -0.68 -6.38
C ALA A 16 -16.88 -0.75 -7.47
N LEU A 17 -17.07 -1.60 -8.49
CA LEU A 17 -16.14 -1.71 -9.63
C LEU A 17 -16.12 -0.43 -10.48
N SER A 18 -17.28 0.18 -10.71
CA SER A 18 -17.39 1.42 -11.48
C SER A 18 -16.71 2.59 -10.75
N GLN A 19 -16.89 2.68 -9.43
CA GLN A 19 -16.17 3.66 -8.61
C GLN A 19 -14.65 3.44 -8.67
N ARG A 20 -14.21 2.19 -8.54
CA ARG A 20 -12.78 1.86 -8.59
C ARG A 20 -12.17 2.15 -9.96
N ALA A 21 -12.90 1.94 -11.05
CA ALA A 21 -12.47 2.31 -12.39
C ALA A 21 -12.24 3.83 -12.50
N SER A 22 -13.18 4.65 -12.01
CA SER A 22 -13.02 6.11 -11.95
C SER A 22 -11.79 6.54 -11.12
N HIS A 23 -11.56 5.89 -9.98
CA HIS A 23 -10.37 6.13 -9.16
C HIS A 23 -9.07 5.78 -9.90
N LEU A 24 -9.05 4.70 -10.70
CA LEU A 24 -7.91 4.31 -11.51
C LEU A 24 -7.59 5.35 -12.60
N ASP A 25 -8.59 5.89 -13.26
CA ASP A 25 -8.40 6.96 -14.26
C ASP A 25 -7.74 8.20 -13.63
N LEU A 26 -8.18 8.56 -12.42
CA LEU A 26 -7.58 9.65 -11.66
C LEU A 26 -6.13 9.36 -11.23
N LEU A 27 -5.83 8.10 -10.87
CA LEU A 27 -4.49 7.66 -10.49
C LEU A 27 -3.53 7.57 -11.67
N GLN A 28 -4.01 7.20 -12.85
CA GLN A 28 -3.20 7.06 -14.05
C GLN A 28 -2.40 8.34 -14.33
N SER A 29 -3.04 9.50 -14.18
CA SER A 29 -2.37 10.79 -14.36
C SER A 29 -1.20 10.99 -13.38
N ALA A 30 -1.36 10.64 -12.11
CA ALA A 30 -0.31 10.74 -11.10
C ALA A 30 0.77 9.68 -11.28
N TRP A 31 0.41 8.48 -11.73
CA TRP A 31 1.35 7.41 -12.03
C TRP A 31 2.25 7.77 -13.21
N SER A 32 1.67 8.34 -14.27
CA SER A 32 2.38 8.70 -15.50
C SER A 32 3.46 9.76 -15.30
N THR A 33 3.37 10.59 -14.25
CA THR A 33 4.37 11.63 -14.00
C THR A 33 5.65 11.10 -13.34
N GLY A 34 5.65 9.85 -12.85
CA GLY A 34 6.77 9.29 -12.07
C GLY A 34 7.00 10.00 -10.73
N ASP A 35 6.10 10.88 -10.32
CA ASP A 35 6.19 11.61 -9.07
C ASP A 35 5.47 10.81 -7.98
N ALA A 36 6.26 10.08 -7.19
CA ALA A 36 5.72 9.24 -6.15
C ALA A 36 5.14 10.03 -4.96
N VAL A 37 5.50 11.30 -4.75
CA VAL A 37 4.81 12.16 -3.75
C VAL A 37 3.38 12.42 -4.21
N ARG A 38 3.23 12.78 -5.48
CA ARG A 38 1.93 13.01 -6.10
C ARG A 38 1.10 11.72 -6.13
N LEU A 39 1.71 10.57 -6.43
CA LEU A 39 1.06 9.27 -6.39
C LEU A 39 0.54 8.94 -4.99
N VAL A 40 1.39 9.07 -3.96
CA VAL A 40 1.00 8.84 -2.55
C VAL A 40 -0.15 9.76 -2.16
N SER A 41 -0.03 11.06 -2.43
CA SER A 41 -1.07 12.04 -2.11
C SER A 41 -2.40 11.69 -2.78
N LYS A 42 -2.36 11.19 -4.02
CA LYS A 42 -3.56 10.78 -4.74
C LYS A 42 -4.18 9.51 -4.14
N LEU A 43 -3.37 8.50 -3.83
CA LEU A 43 -3.83 7.27 -3.16
C LEU A 43 -4.43 7.56 -1.78
N ASP A 44 -3.84 8.50 -1.03
CA ASP A 44 -4.35 8.94 0.27
C ASP A 44 -5.70 9.66 0.14
N THR A 45 -5.83 10.53 -0.87
CA THR A 45 -7.08 11.27 -1.14
C THR A 45 -8.24 10.34 -1.51
N LEU A 46 -7.96 9.29 -2.29
CA LEU A 46 -8.99 8.36 -2.77
C LEU A 46 -9.50 7.41 -1.68
N LYS A 47 -8.71 7.21 -0.61
CA LYS A 47 -9.05 6.32 0.53
C LYS A 47 -9.52 4.92 0.09
N ASP A 48 -9.01 4.44 -1.05
CA ASP A 48 -9.28 3.09 -1.55
C ASP A 48 -8.08 2.20 -1.20
N ASP A 49 -8.22 1.41 -0.15
CA ASP A 49 -7.16 0.55 0.35
C ASP A 49 -6.79 -0.56 -0.65
N ALA A 50 -7.74 -1.04 -1.45
CA ALA A 50 -7.47 -2.04 -2.48
C ALA A 50 -6.60 -1.47 -3.60
N LEU A 51 -6.85 -0.23 -4.02
CA LEU A 51 -5.99 0.48 -4.97
C LEU A 51 -4.63 0.81 -4.38
N SER A 52 -4.59 1.23 -3.12
CA SER A 52 -3.35 1.52 -2.41
C SER A 52 -2.46 0.28 -2.30
N CYS A 53 -3.03 -0.86 -1.90
CA CYS A 53 -2.34 -2.14 -1.85
C CYS A 53 -1.86 -2.57 -3.24
N SER A 54 -2.72 -2.45 -4.27
CA SER A 54 -2.35 -2.79 -5.65
C SER A 54 -1.19 -1.92 -6.15
N ALA A 55 -1.18 -0.62 -5.85
CA ALA A 55 -0.10 0.29 -6.19
C ALA A 55 1.23 -0.12 -5.53
N LEU A 56 1.22 -0.48 -4.24
CA LEU A 56 2.41 -0.97 -3.54
C LEU A 56 2.95 -2.27 -4.17
N VAL A 57 2.07 -3.21 -4.49
CA VAL A 57 2.45 -4.47 -5.16
C VAL A 57 3.06 -4.21 -6.54
N GLN A 58 2.50 -3.27 -7.32
CA GLN A 58 3.09 -2.90 -8.60
C GLN A 58 4.44 -2.22 -8.45
N LEU A 59 4.60 -1.33 -7.46
CA LEU A 59 5.88 -0.72 -7.12
C LEU A 59 6.92 -1.77 -6.72
N GLN A 60 6.53 -2.81 -5.98
CA GLN A 60 7.41 -3.92 -5.60
C GLN A 60 8.00 -4.64 -6.82
N ASN A 61 7.26 -4.73 -7.92
CA ASN A 61 7.73 -5.38 -9.14
C ASN A 61 8.72 -4.53 -9.95
N HIS A 62 8.96 -3.27 -9.56
CA HIS A 62 9.99 -2.45 -10.20
C HIS A 62 11.40 -2.88 -9.78
N THR A 63 12.25 -3.10 -10.77
CA THR A 63 13.64 -3.52 -10.58
C THR A 63 14.56 -2.37 -10.14
N VAL A 64 14.13 -1.12 -10.35
CA VAL A 64 14.91 0.07 -10.00
C VAL A 64 14.53 0.51 -8.57
N PRO A 65 15.50 0.62 -7.65
CA PRO A 65 15.26 1.11 -6.30
C PRO A 65 14.56 2.47 -6.27
N VAL A 66 13.46 2.57 -5.53
CA VAL A 66 12.77 3.85 -5.28
C VAL A 66 13.60 4.67 -4.29
N PRO A 67 14.00 5.93 -4.59
CA PRO A 67 14.85 6.75 -3.72
C PRO A 67 14.39 6.78 -2.25
N PRO A 68 15.28 6.85 -1.25
CA PRO A 68 14.89 6.67 0.16
C PRO A 68 13.89 7.71 0.64
N LYS A 69 14.04 8.96 0.17
CA LYS A 69 13.09 10.06 0.45
C LYS A 69 11.70 9.77 -0.11
N THR A 70 11.66 9.17 -1.30
CA THR A 70 10.41 8.80 -1.97
C THR A 70 9.77 7.60 -1.26
N PHE A 71 10.57 6.61 -0.87
CA PHE A 71 10.12 5.48 -0.06
C PHE A 71 9.57 5.93 1.30
N ALA A 72 10.22 6.88 1.97
CA ALA A 72 9.73 7.44 3.23
C ALA A 72 8.32 8.05 3.10
N ASN A 73 7.99 8.65 1.95
CA ASN A 73 6.65 9.18 1.69
C ASN A 73 5.59 8.07 1.52
N LEU A 74 5.99 6.85 1.17
CA LEU A 74 5.09 5.69 1.07
C LEU A 74 4.82 5.05 2.45
N LEU A 75 5.63 5.30 3.47
CA LEU A 75 5.49 4.67 4.79
C LEU A 75 4.15 4.95 5.50
N PRO A 76 3.57 6.17 5.46
CA PRO A 76 2.23 6.39 6.01
C PRO A 76 1.15 5.52 5.35
N LEU A 77 1.27 5.30 4.04
CA LEU A 77 0.36 4.43 3.29
C LEU A 77 0.52 2.97 3.72
N VAL A 78 1.77 2.50 3.84
CA VAL A 78 2.09 1.17 4.36
C VAL A 78 1.51 1.00 5.75
N HIS A 79 1.75 1.95 6.65
CA HIS A 79 1.26 1.91 8.03
C HIS A 79 -0.28 1.82 8.08
N ARG A 80 -1.00 2.59 7.27
CA ARG A 80 -2.47 2.48 7.20
C ARG A 80 -2.91 1.08 6.77
N LEU A 81 -2.30 0.53 5.72
CA LEU A 81 -2.70 -0.76 5.17
C LEU A 81 -2.37 -1.93 6.09
N VAL A 82 -1.27 -1.85 6.84
CA VAL A 82 -0.91 -2.81 7.91
C VAL A 82 -2.01 -2.88 8.98
N ASN A 83 -2.66 -1.75 9.27
CA ASN A 83 -3.75 -1.64 10.23
C ASN A 83 -5.14 -1.83 9.59
N SER A 84 -5.23 -2.29 8.34
CA SER A 84 -6.51 -2.56 7.67
C SER A 84 -7.17 -3.80 8.26
N SER A 85 -8.51 -3.84 8.26
CA SER A 85 -9.28 -5.01 8.68
C SER A 85 -9.19 -6.19 7.70
N THR A 86 -8.57 -5.98 6.54
CA THR A 86 -8.41 -6.99 5.50
C THR A 86 -6.97 -7.51 5.47
N GLU A 87 -6.80 -8.80 5.77
CA GLU A 87 -5.49 -9.46 5.84
C GLU A 87 -4.64 -9.24 4.58
N CYS A 88 -5.25 -9.32 3.39
CA CYS A 88 -4.52 -9.17 2.14
C CYS A 88 -3.86 -7.78 1.99
N HIS A 89 -4.49 -6.73 2.53
CA HIS A 89 -3.93 -5.38 2.54
C HIS A 89 -2.74 -5.29 3.49
N ALA A 90 -2.88 -5.85 4.69
CA ALA A 90 -1.84 -5.84 5.70
C ALA A 90 -0.60 -6.62 5.24
N VAL A 91 -0.80 -7.85 4.76
CA VAL A 91 0.28 -8.70 4.22
C VAL A 91 0.94 -8.06 3.00
N GLY A 92 0.16 -7.48 2.09
CA GLY A 92 0.69 -6.79 0.92
C GLY A 92 1.61 -5.61 1.30
N ALA A 93 1.17 -4.80 2.26
CA ALA A 93 1.94 -3.66 2.76
C ALA A 93 3.23 -4.09 3.49
N MET A 94 3.17 -5.12 4.33
CA MET A 94 4.35 -5.66 5.01
C MET A 94 5.37 -6.22 4.02
N ARG A 95 4.92 -6.98 3.01
CA ARG A 95 5.78 -7.53 1.96
C ARG A 95 6.48 -6.44 1.15
N PHE A 96 5.76 -5.37 0.83
CA PHE A 96 6.34 -4.21 0.18
C PHE A 96 7.43 -3.56 1.05
N ALA A 97 7.17 -3.35 2.34
CA ALA A 97 8.14 -2.75 3.25
C ALA A 97 9.42 -3.60 3.39
N LEU A 98 9.27 -4.91 3.57
CA LEU A 98 10.40 -5.85 3.61
C LEU A 98 11.19 -5.82 2.30
N HIS A 99 10.51 -5.89 1.15
CA HIS A 99 11.17 -5.82 -0.15
C HIS A 99 11.99 -4.53 -0.31
N ALA A 100 11.43 -3.38 0.08
CA ALA A 100 12.14 -2.12 -0.02
C ALA A 100 13.37 -2.07 0.89
N LEU A 101 13.32 -2.65 2.08
CA LEU A 101 14.46 -2.72 2.99
C LEU A 101 15.54 -3.70 2.51
N ASP A 102 15.15 -4.88 2.05
CA ASP A 102 16.09 -5.95 1.71
C ASP A 102 16.67 -5.81 0.30
N VAL A 103 15.88 -5.31 -0.65
CA VAL A 103 16.26 -5.27 -2.07
C VAL A 103 16.71 -3.87 -2.47
N TRP A 104 15.95 -2.83 -2.12
CA TRP A 104 16.26 -1.47 -2.57
C TRP A 104 17.27 -0.78 -1.66
N TRP A 105 17.21 -1.02 -0.36
CA TRP A 105 18.00 -0.30 0.65
C TRP A 105 18.70 -1.21 1.66
N PRO A 106 19.50 -2.21 1.22
CA PRO A 106 20.14 -3.16 2.13
C PRO A 106 21.08 -2.50 3.16
N SER A 107 21.68 -1.35 2.83
CA SER A 107 22.46 -0.56 3.79
C SER A 107 21.62 0.04 4.90
N VAL A 108 20.37 0.44 4.61
CA VAL A 108 19.41 0.93 5.61
C VAL A 108 18.92 -0.24 6.46
N SER A 109 18.62 -1.40 5.87
CA SER A 109 18.27 -2.62 6.61
C SER A 109 19.39 -3.01 7.59
N CYS A 110 20.64 -3.03 7.12
CA CYS A 110 21.81 -3.29 7.97
C CYS A 110 21.99 -2.24 9.07
N ALA A 111 21.78 -0.96 8.77
CA ALA A 111 21.84 0.10 9.78
C ALA A 111 20.76 -0.10 10.85
N LEU A 112 19.51 -0.38 10.46
CA LEU A 112 18.39 -0.60 11.37
C LEU A 112 18.62 -1.83 12.27
N ALA A 113 19.22 -2.89 11.75
CA ALA A 113 19.58 -4.08 12.54
C ALA A 113 20.62 -3.79 13.65
N ASN A 114 21.44 -2.75 13.47
CA ASN A 114 22.48 -2.34 14.41
C ASN A 114 22.04 -1.18 15.33
N VAL A 115 20.82 -0.64 15.15
CA VAL A 115 20.26 0.36 16.05
C VAL A 115 19.66 -0.40 17.25
N PRO A 116 20.02 -0.06 18.49
CA PRO A 116 19.40 -0.67 19.66
C PRO A 116 17.91 -0.33 19.68
N THR A 117 17.08 -1.30 19.31
CA THR A 117 15.63 -1.22 19.52
C THR A 117 15.40 -1.21 21.02
N SER A 118 14.65 -0.22 21.53
CA SER A 118 14.35 -0.18 22.96
C SER A 118 13.54 -1.43 23.32
N ARG A 119 13.78 -1.99 24.51
CA ARG A 119 13.08 -3.18 24.99
C ARG A 119 11.55 -3.03 24.93
N ALA A 120 11.04 -1.83 25.24
CA ALA A 120 9.62 -1.51 25.15
C ALA A 120 9.06 -1.55 23.71
N ALA A 121 9.86 -1.17 22.71
CA ALA A 121 9.44 -1.26 21.31
C ALA A 121 9.53 -2.71 20.79
N PHE A 122 10.47 -3.51 21.29
CA PHE A 122 10.56 -4.93 20.97
C PHE A 122 9.38 -5.72 21.57
N GLU A 123 9.08 -5.50 22.86
CA GLU A 123 7.95 -6.13 23.55
C GLU A 123 6.60 -5.77 22.89
N ALA A 124 6.44 -4.54 22.42
CA ALA A 124 5.24 -4.11 21.67
C ALA A 124 5.10 -4.73 20.26
N CYS A 125 6.12 -5.39 19.73
CA CYS A 125 6.07 -6.11 18.45
C CYS A 125 5.85 -7.62 18.60
N GLU A 126 6.04 -8.19 19.80
CA GLU A 126 5.81 -9.62 20.09
C GLU A 126 4.42 -9.91 20.69
N GLU A 127 3.64 -8.87 21.03
CA GLU A 127 2.22 -8.95 21.42
C GLU A 127 1.28 -8.83 20.22
#